data_AF-A0A1W1DIX4-F1
#
_entry.id   AF-A0A1W1DIX4-F1
#
_cell.length_a   1.000
_cell.length_b   1.000
_cell.length_c   1.000
_cell.angle_alpha   90.00
_cell.angle_beta   90.00
_cell.angle_gamma   90.00
#
_symmetry.space_group_name_H-M   'P 1'
#
loop_
_entity.id
_entity.type
_entity.pdbx_description
1 polymer ?
#
loop_
_entity_poly.entity_id
_entity_poly.type
_entity_poly.pdbx_seq_one_letter_code
_entity_poly.pdbx_strand_id
1 'polypeptide(L)'
;MREQMKQQHWSRSNVFPVFNISVPQHNQEFVVLEGDDSLLFGPGRSSSSYFPGDLGTVVIHANYHFSFLQNINLNDQIILNDQMGAEYQYCVHDVSIIDLDKTQIEISEIDELKLVTPWPFDDFTKDNTLRYVVTCRKYETYQN
;
A
#
# COMPACT_ATOMS: atom_id res chain seq x y z
N MET A 1 -19.24 15.34 -23.78
CA MET A 1 -19.22 14.05 -24.50
C MET A 1 -17.96 13.33 -24.08
N ARG A 2 -18.06 12.40 -23.12
CA ARG A 2 -16.91 11.65 -22.59
C ARG A 2 -16.59 10.54 -23.58
N GLU A 3 -15.35 10.46 -24.05
CA GLU A 3 -14.92 9.29 -24.80
C GLU A 3 -14.93 8.08 -23.88
N GLN A 4 -15.84 7.15 -24.14
CA GLN A 4 -15.77 5.79 -23.65
C GLN A 4 -14.59 5.11 -24.34
N MET A 5 -13.46 5.01 -23.64
CA MET A 5 -12.45 4.05 -24.02
C MET A 5 -13.01 2.64 -23.79
N LYS A 6 -13.20 1.93 -24.91
CA LYS A 6 -13.66 0.54 -24.98
C LYS A 6 -12.90 -0.33 -23.99
N GLN A 7 -13.62 -0.89 -23.02
CA GLN A 7 -13.16 -2.04 -22.24
C GLN A 7 -12.94 -3.22 -23.19
N GLN A 8 -11.72 -3.39 -23.68
CA GLN A 8 -11.32 -4.58 -24.41
C GLN A 8 -10.77 -5.62 -23.43
N HIS A 9 -11.58 -6.67 -23.26
CA HIS A 9 -11.17 -8.04 -22.91
C HIS A 9 -10.15 -8.19 -21.77
N TRP A 10 -10.52 -7.81 -20.55
CA TRP A 10 -10.07 -8.53 -19.36
C TRP A 10 -11.31 -9.11 -18.70
N SER A 11 -11.48 -10.42 -18.79
CA SER A 11 -12.56 -11.13 -18.11
C SER A 11 -12.01 -11.72 -16.82
N ARG A 12 -12.46 -11.16 -15.68
CA ARG A 12 -12.52 -11.72 -14.31
C ARG A 12 -11.59 -11.16 -13.22
N SER A 13 -10.78 -10.14 -13.46
CA SER A 13 -9.99 -9.51 -12.38
C SER A 13 -10.08 -7.99 -12.47
N ASN A 14 -10.78 -7.33 -11.54
CA ASN A 14 -10.92 -5.86 -11.45
C ASN A 14 -9.59 -5.18 -11.02
N VAL A 15 -8.46 -5.62 -11.54
CA VAL A 15 -7.12 -5.17 -11.15
C VAL A 15 -6.61 -4.21 -12.22
N PHE A 16 -6.51 -2.93 -11.87
CA PHE A 16 -6.03 -1.86 -12.76
C PHE A 16 -5.14 -0.90 -11.96
N PRO A 17 -4.18 -0.20 -12.59
CA PRO A 17 -3.29 0.72 -11.90
C PRO A 17 -4.04 1.92 -11.34
N VAL A 18 -3.72 2.32 -10.11
CA VAL A 18 -4.37 3.44 -9.40
C VAL A 18 -3.41 4.57 -9.03
N PHE A 19 -2.18 4.27 -8.62
CA PHE A 19 -1.13 5.26 -8.30
C PHE A 19 0.23 4.57 -8.22
N ASN A 20 1.31 5.34 -8.06
CA ASN A 20 2.65 4.79 -7.82
C ASN A 20 3.04 4.94 -6.35
N ILE A 21 3.86 4.01 -5.87
CA ILE A 21 4.55 4.10 -4.58
C ILE A 21 6.06 4.07 -4.81
N SER A 22 6.81 4.93 -4.14
CA SER A 22 8.26 4.87 -4.08
C SER A 22 8.77 4.93 -2.64
N VAL A 23 9.88 4.22 -2.41
CA VAL A 23 10.60 4.17 -1.12
C VAL A 23 12.07 4.49 -1.39
N PRO A 24 12.47 5.78 -1.38
CA PRO A 24 13.77 6.21 -1.87
C PRO A 24 14.96 5.56 -1.16
N GLN A 25 14.90 5.43 0.17
CA GLN A 25 15.95 4.84 1.01
C GLN A 25 16.22 3.36 0.65
N HIS A 26 15.24 2.68 0.04
CA HIS A 26 15.33 1.28 -0.37
C HIS A 26 15.48 1.09 -1.88
N ASN A 27 15.52 2.19 -2.64
CA ASN A 27 15.55 2.21 -4.10
C ASN A 27 14.47 1.29 -4.71
N GLN A 28 13.25 1.38 -4.17
CA GLN A 28 12.08 0.63 -4.62
C GLN A 28 11.02 1.57 -5.19
N GLU A 29 10.38 1.12 -6.26
CA GLU A 29 9.26 1.81 -6.88
C GLU A 29 8.31 0.77 -7.48
N PHE A 30 7.01 0.95 -7.27
CA PHE A 30 5.99 0.05 -7.80
C PHE A 30 4.77 0.83 -8.30
N VAL A 31 4.13 0.29 -9.33
CA VAL A 31 2.75 0.66 -9.67
C VAL A 31 1.82 -0.09 -8.71
N VAL A 32 0.93 0.64 -8.04
CA VAL A 32 -0.08 0.10 -7.15
C VAL A 32 -1.36 -0.16 -7.94
N LEU A 33 -1.93 -1.34 -7.74
CA LEU A 33 -3.14 -1.81 -8.42
C LEU A 33 -4.36 -1.71 -7.50
N GLU A 34 -5.55 -1.59 -8.08
CA GLU A 34 -6.81 -1.67 -7.34
C GLU A 34 -7.13 -3.12 -6.92
N GLY A 35 -7.50 -3.29 -5.65
CA GLY A 35 -8.13 -4.50 -5.13
C GLY A 35 -7.18 -5.51 -4.50
N ASP A 36 -7.72 -6.28 -3.56
CA ASP A 36 -6.96 -7.26 -2.77
C ASP A 36 -6.53 -8.50 -3.58
N ASP A 37 -7.15 -8.74 -4.75
CA ASP A 37 -6.79 -9.81 -5.70
C ASP A 37 -5.52 -9.49 -6.53
N SER A 38 -4.94 -8.30 -6.34
CA SER A 38 -3.76 -7.83 -7.08
C SER A 38 -2.44 -8.49 -6.67
N LEU A 39 -2.40 -9.22 -5.55
CA LEU A 39 -1.18 -9.77 -4.95
C LEU A 39 -0.33 -10.64 -5.87
N LEU A 40 -0.94 -11.24 -6.90
CA LEU A 40 -0.24 -12.03 -7.92
C LEU A 40 0.51 -11.17 -8.95
N PHE A 41 0.14 -9.90 -9.08
CA PHE A 41 0.61 -8.97 -10.11
C PHE A 41 1.47 -7.84 -9.57
N GLY A 42 1.29 -7.45 -8.31
CA GLY A 42 1.99 -6.31 -7.72
C GLY A 42 1.42 -5.91 -6.37
N PRO A 43 1.91 -4.80 -5.80
CA PRO A 43 1.25 -4.15 -4.67
C PRO A 43 -0.17 -3.70 -5.01
N GLY A 44 -1.07 -3.88 -4.06
CA GLY A 44 -2.51 -3.67 -4.18
C GLY A 44 -3.07 -2.75 -3.14
N ARG A 45 -3.78 -1.70 -3.53
CA ARG A 45 -4.58 -0.91 -2.62
C ARG A 45 -5.79 -1.73 -2.17
N SER A 46 -6.02 -1.84 -0.87
CA SER A 46 -7.21 -2.51 -0.35
C SER A 46 -8.46 -1.72 -0.74
N SER A 47 -9.46 -2.38 -1.32
CA SER A 47 -10.65 -1.69 -1.84
C SER A 47 -11.53 -1.06 -0.76
N SER A 48 -11.39 -1.50 0.50
CA SER A 48 -12.06 -0.92 1.67
C SER A 48 -11.33 0.30 2.26
N SER A 49 -10.11 0.58 1.82
CA SER A 49 -9.30 1.70 2.29
C SER A 49 -9.52 2.97 1.46
N TYR A 50 -8.87 4.07 1.85
CA TYR A 50 -8.95 5.36 1.16
C TYR A 50 -7.98 5.44 -0.04
N PHE A 51 -8.12 6.47 -0.87
CA PHE A 51 -7.07 6.87 -1.81
C PHE A 51 -6.13 7.90 -1.16
N PRO A 52 -4.87 8.01 -1.64
CA PRO A 52 -3.99 9.09 -1.21
C PRO A 52 -4.67 10.46 -1.43
N GLY A 53 -4.66 11.28 -0.38
CA GLY A 53 -5.29 12.60 -0.40
C GLY A 53 -6.73 12.66 0.14
N ASP A 54 -7.40 11.52 0.34
CA ASP A 54 -8.75 11.49 0.91
C ASP A 54 -8.78 11.68 2.44
N LEU A 55 -7.63 11.98 3.07
CA LEU A 55 -7.47 12.22 4.51
C LEU A 55 -7.85 11.03 5.41
N GLY A 56 -7.81 9.81 4.87
CA GLY A 56 -8.03 8.57 5.62
C GLY A 56 -6.95 7.52 5.36
N THR A 57 -7.05 6.39 6.05
CA THR A 57 -6.05 5.30 5.98
C THR A 57 -5.99 4.70 4.59
N VAL A 58 -4.82 4.79 3.95
CA VAL A 58 -4.50 4.04 2.72
C VAL A 58 -3.84 2.72 3.11
N VAL A 59 -4.37 1.59 2.65
CA VAL A 59 -3.78 0.27 2.91
C VAL A 59 -3.27 -0.31 1.60
N ILE A 60 -1.99 -0.71 1.56
CA ILE A 60 -1.38 -1.37 0.41
C ILE A 60 -0.83 -2.73 0.84
N HIS A 61 -1.31 -3.77 0.19
CA HIS A 61 -0.88 -5.15 0.40
C HIS A 61 0.09 -5.60 -0.70
N ALA A 62 1.13 -6.34 -0.34
CA ALA A 62 1.93 -7.06 -1.32
C ALA A 62 2.54 -8.33 -0.74
N ASN A 63 2.95 -9.26 -1.60
CA ASN A 63 3.75 -10.43 -1.22
C ASN A 63 5.25 -10.10 -1.32
N TYR A 64 6.01 -10.87 -2.11
CA TYR A 64 7.46 -10.73 -2.27
C TYR A 64 7.94 -9.34 -2.71
N HIS A 65 7.09 -8.56 -3.40
CA HIS A 65 7.37 -7.17 -3.76
C HIS A 65 7.75 -6.33 -2.53
N PHE A 66 7.20 -6.65 -1.35
CA PHE A 66 7.47 -5.96 -0.09
C PHE A 66 8.55 -6.63 0.76
N SER A 67 9.33 -7.58 0.22
CA SER A 67 10.46 -8.18 0.95
C SER A 67 11.52 -7.17 1.39
N PHE A 68 11.59 -5.98 0.76
CA PHE A 68 12.48 -4.90 1.20
C PHE A 68 12.08 -4.36 2.60
N LEU A 69 10.83 -4.52 3.03
CA LEU A 69 10.36 -4.05 4.33
C LEU A 69 11.07 -4.73 5.51
N GLN A 70 11.77 -5.85 5.29
CA GLN A 70 12.65 -6.46 6.29
C GLN A 70 13.77 -5.52 6.77
N ASN A 71 14.13 -4.52 5.96
CA ASN A 71 15.17 -3.53 6.26
C ASN A 71 14.60 -2.13 6.54
N ILE A 72 13.27 -1.98 6.60
CA ILE A 72 12.62 -0.67 6.81
C ILE A 72 12.99 -0.10 8.17
N ASN A 73 13.22 1.21 8.24
CA ASN A 73 13.53 1.93 9.46
C ASN A 73 12.47 2.98 9.76
N LEU A 74 12.35 3.35 11.04
CA LEU A 74 11.59 4.53 11.42
C LEU A 74 12.12 5.76 10.69
N ASN A 75 11.20 6.64 10.28
CA ASN A 75 11.44 7.83 9.47
C ASN A 75 11.86 7.57 8.01
N ASP A 76 11.92 6.32 7.54
CA ASP A 76 12.03 6.08 6.10
C ASP A 76 10.85 6.73 5.37
N GLN A 77 11.13 7.36 4.24
CA GLN A 77 10.16 8.12 3.48
C GLN A 77 9.43 7.19 2.51
N ILE A 78 8.12 7.36 2.43
CA ILE A 78 7.26 6.67 1.48
C ILE A 78 6.47 7.72 0.72
N ILE A 79 6.50 7.65 -0.60
CA ILE A 79 5.90 8.65 -1.47
C ILE A 79 4.84 7.96 -2.32
N LEU A 80 3.62 8.48 -2.31
CA LEU A 80 2.55 8.08 -3.22
C LEU A 80 2.36 9.18 -4.27
N ASN A 81 2.25 8.78 -5.54
CA ASN A 81 1.98 9.69 -6.66
C ASN A 81 0.70 9.28 -7.36
N ASP A 82 -0.32 10.13 -7.34
CA ASP A 82 -1.57 9.85 -8.03
C ASP A 82 -1.45 9.99 -9.55
N GLN A 83 -2.52 9.67 -10.28
CA GLN A 83 -2.55 9.77 -11.74
C GLN A 83 -2.54 11.22 -12.27
N MET A 84 -2.77 12.20 -11.40
CA MET A 84 -2.73 13.63 -11.71
C MET A 84 -1.35 14.26 -11.45
N GLY A 85 -0.41 13.49 -10.90
CA GLY A 85 0.93 13.94 -10.53
C GLY A 85 0.99 14.64 -9.17
N ALA A 86 -0.03 14.51 -8.34
CA ALA A 86 0.02 14.97 -6.96
C ALA A 86 0.84 13.98 -6.12
N GLU A 87 1.72 14.54 -5.29
CA GLU A 87 2.64 13.79 -4.44
C GLU A 87 2.17 13.83 -2.98
N TYR A 88 2.15 12.67 -2.33
CA TYR A 88 1.77 12.50 -0.93
C TYR A 88 2.91 11.81 -0.18
N GLN A 89 3.52 12.54 0.75
CA GLN A 89 4.69 12.09 1.49
C GLN A 89 4.30 11.56 2.87
N TYR A 90 4.83 10.40 3.21
CA TYR A 90 4.67 9.74 4.50
C TYR A 90 6.06 9.38 5.08
N CYS A 91 6.14 9.26 6.40
CA CYS A 91 7.29 8.70 7.09
C CYS A 91 6.86 7.51 7.94
N VAL A 92 7.68 6.45 7.93
CA VAL A 92 7.48 5.26 8.76
C VAL A 92 7.46 5.66 10.24
N HIS A 93 6.39 5.30 10.93
CA HIS A 93 6.14 5.67 12.32
C HIS A 93 6.17 4.45 13.25
N ASP A 94 5.67 3.31 12.79
CA ASP A 94 5.61 2.09 13.58
C ASP A 94 5.74 0.84 12.69
N VAL A 95 6.20 -0.25 13.30
CA VAL A 95 6.27 -1.57 12.69
C VAL A 95 5.73 -2.59 13.68
N SER A 96 4.78 -3.41 13.24
CA SER A 96 4.20 -4.46 14.05
C SER A 96 3.98 -5.76 13.28
N ILE A 97 3.82 -6.86 14.02
CA ILE A 97 3.36 -8.13 13.48
C ILE A 97 1.98 -8.40 14.08
N ILE A 98 0.99 -8.60 13.22
CA ILE A 98 -0.39 -8.90 13.64
C ILE A 98 -0.82 -10.28 13.13
N ASP A 99 -1.87 -10.82 13.72
CA ASP A 99 -2.52 -12.06 13.30
C ASP A 99 -3.95 -11.76 12.82
N LEU A 100 -4.20 -11.96 11.53
CA LEU A 100 -5.50 -11.65 10.91
C LEU A 100 -6.66 -12.51 11.42
N ASP A 101 -6.39 -13.64 12.09
CA ASP A 101 -7.44 -14.42 12.76
C ASP A 101 -7.93 -13.78 14.06
N LYS A 102 -7.12 -12.89 14.64
CA LYS A 102 -7.40 -12.26 15.95
C LYS A 102 -7.73 -10.78 15.84
N THR A 103 -7.20 -10.10 14.85
CA THR A 103 -7.36 -8.66 14.66
C THR A 103 -7.53 -8.30 13.19
N GLN A 104 -8.13 -7.14 12.95
CA GLN A 104 -8.22 -6.57 11.61
C GLN A 104 -7.20 -5.45 11.44
N ILE A 105 -6.90 -5.12 10.19
CA ILE A 105 -6.15 -3.91 9.85
C ILE A 105 -7.10 -2.74 10.01
N GLU A 106 -6.80 -1.87 10.96
CA GLU A 106 -7.62 -0.70 11.24
C GLU A 106 -7.55 0.28 10.07
N ILE A 107 -8.72 0.74 9.62
CA ILE A 107 -8.91 1.80 8.62
C ILE A 107 -9.75 2.88 9.29
N SER A 108 -9.28 4.12 9.25
CA SER A 108 -9.91 5.25 9.93
C SER A 108 -9.82 6.54 9.11
N GLU A 109 -10.48 7.61 9.58
CA GLU A 109 -10.41 8.96 9.01
C GLU A 109 -9.16 9.72 9.51
N ILE A 110 -8.01 9.04 9.48
CA ILE A 110 -6.70 9.60 9.83
C ILE A 110 -5.81 9.43 8.60
N ASP A 111 -5.10 10.49 8.20
CA ASP A 111 -4.19 10.48 7.05
C ASP A 111 -2.92 9.66 7.38
N GLU A 112 -3.05 8.34 7.25
CA GLU A 112 -2.01 7.34 7.47
C GLU A 112 -1.87 6.40 6.27
N LEU A 113 -0.69 5.80 6.14
CA LEU A 113 -0.40 4.76 5.15
C LEU A 113 0.04 3.49 5.86
N LYS A 114 -0.62 2.37 5.54
CA LYS A 114 -0.27 1.04 6.04
C LYS A 114 0.23 0.15 4.90
N LEU A 115 1.48 -0.28 4.99
CA LEU A 115 2.04 -1.30 4.10
C LEU A 115 1.98 -2.66 4.78
N VAL A 116 1.39 -3.64 4.11
CA VAL A 116 1.04 -4.92 4.70
C VAL A 116 1.58 -6.07 3.85
N THR A 117 2.29 -7.00 4.48
CA THR A 117 2.84 -8.17 3.79
C THR A 117 2.87 -9.41 4.70
N PRO A 118 2.84 -10.64 4.18
CA PRO A 118 2.97 -11.84 5.00
C PRO A 118 4.23 -11.85 5.87
N TRP A 119 4.10 -12.39 7.07
CA TRP A 119 5.21 -12.63 7.99
C TRP A 119 5.26 -14.11 8.39
N PRO A 120 6.41 -14.77 8.45
CA PRO A 120 7.72 -14.27 8.00
C PRO A 120 7.77 -14.01 6.49
N PHE A 121 8.75 -13.21 6.04
CA PHE A 121 8.88 -12.73 4.66
C PHE A 121 9.08 -13.83 3.61
N ASP A 122 9.37 -15.06 4.03
CA ASP A 122 9.57 -16.23 3.18
C ASP A 122 8.37 -17.21 3.20
N ASP A 123 7.32 -16.93 3.99
CA ASP A 123 6.12 -17.77 4.11
C ASP A 123 4.87 -17.10 3.50
N PHE A 124 4.60 -17.46 2.25
CA PHE A 124 3.42 -17.04 1.48
C PHE A 124 2.33 -18.13 1.41
N THR A 125 2.31 -19.07 2.36
CA THR A 125 1.30 -20.13 2.38
C THR A 125 -0.09 -19.57 2.66
N LYS A 126 -1.13 -20.28 2.17
CA LYS A 126 -2.52 -19.84 2.32
C LYS A 126 -3.01 -19.82 3.77
N ASP A 127 -2.41 -20.63 4.63
CA ASP A 127 -2.80 -20.75 6.03
C ASP A 127 -2.07 -19.73 6.92
N ASN A 128 -1.12 -18.95 6.37
CA ASN A 128 -0.42 -17.92 7.10
C ASN A 128 -1.26 -16.65 7.24
N THR A 129 -1.68 -16.36 8.47
CA THR A 129 -2.48 -15.18 8.84
C THR A 129 -1.63 -14.04 9.41
N LEU A 130 -0.34 -14.29 9.66
CA LEU A 130 0.54 -13.28 10.23
C LEU A 130 0.93 -12.24 9.17
N ARG A 131 0.88 -10.97 9.56
CA ARG A 131 1.24 -9.85 8.68
C ARG A 131 2.24 -8.93 9.36
N TYR A 132 3.29 -8.59 8.64
CA TYR A 132 4.16 -7.48 8.95
C TYR A 132 3.49 -6.20 8.46
N VAL A 133 3.24 -5.26 9.37
CA VAL A 133 2.51 -4.02 9.11
C VAL A 133 3.44 -2.85 9.41
N VAL A 134 3.73 -2.06 8.39
CA VAL A 134 4.44 -0.78 8.51
C VAL A 134 3.40 0.32 8.49
N THR A 135 3.31 1.08 9.56
CA THR A 135 2.39 2.21 9.67
C THR A 135 3.18 3.50 9.50
N CYS A 136 2.72 4.35 8.60
CA CYS A 136 3.36 5.60 8.22
C CYS A 136 2.39 6.76 8.45
N ARG A 137 2.91 7.90 8.88
CA ARG A 137 2.14 9.13 9.04
C ARG A 137 2.54 10.13 7.99
N LYS A 138 1.61 11.00 7.61
CA LYS A 138 1.89 12.10 6.70
C LYS A 138 3.11 12.89 7.18
N TYR A 139 4.00 13.22 6.25
CA TYR A 139 5.15 14.07 6.52
C TYR A 139 4.66 15.50 6.75
N GLU A 140 4.62 15.93 8.01
CA GLU A 140 4.35 17.33 8.35
C GLU A 140 5.62 18.15 8.11
N THR A 141 5.71 18.82 6.98
CA THR A 141 6.71 19.88 6.83
C THR A 141 6.21 21.09 7.62
N TYR A 142 6.77 21.33 8.81
CA TYR A 142 6.64 22.63 9.44
C TYR A 142 7.34 23.64 8.53
N GLN A 143 6.56 24.37 7.72
CA GLN A 143 7.07 25.55 7.04
C GLN A 143 7.33 26.61 8.11
N ASN A 144 8.61 26.84 8.41
CA ASN A 144 9.08 28.06 9.05
C ASN A 144 9.15 29.19 8.02
#